data_AF-A0A2R5F1Y3-F1
#
_entry.id   AF-A0A2R5F1Y3-F1
#
_cell.length_a   1.000
_cell.length_b   1.000
_cell.length_c   1.000
_cell.angle_alpha   90.00
_cell.angle_beta   90.00
_cell.angle_gamma   90.00
#
_symmetry.space_group_name_H-M   'P 1'
#
loop_
_entity.id
_entity.type
_entity.pdbx_description
1 polymer ?
#
loop_
_entity_poly.entity_id
_entity_poly.type
_entity_poly.pdbx_seq_one_letter_code
_entity_poly.pdbx_strand_id
1 'polypeptide(L)'
;MGAQADITGLWQEYDDDTGKVDALIRISRKADNTYEGAIEKVVEQPGIPSETECSHCTGELHNHPMLGLRILWGMKRHDKLHYEDGEILDPDDGKIYHCSIRLSEDGKTLQVTGFINFSWIGQSEIWRRSE
;
A
#
# COMPACT_ATOMS: atom_id res chain seq x y z
N MET A 1 20.36 -5.21 -21.19
CA MET A 1 20.13 -4.50 -19.92
C MET A 1 18.71 -4.86 -19.50
N GLY A 2 18.54 -5.83 -18.60
CA GLY A 2 17.21 -6.21 -18.13
C GLY A 2 16.64 -5.08 -17.28
N ALA A 3 15.35 -4.77 -17.43
CA ALA A 3 14.67 -3.85 -16.54
C ALA A 3 14.90 -4.32 -15.09
N GLN A 4 15.48 -3.47 -14.25
CA GLN A 4 15.64 -3.78 -12.84
C GLN A 4 14.25 -3.88 -12.22
N ALA A 5 13.95 -5.00 -11.55
CA ALA A 5 12.66 -5.19 -10.88
C ALA A 5 12.43 -4.03 -9.90
N ASP A 6 11.28 -3.36 -10.04
CA ASP A 6 10.93 -2.15 -9.31
C ASP A 6 9.49 -2.26 -8.80
N ILE A 7 9.21 -1.65 -7.64
CA ILE A 7 7.87 -1.68 -7.05
C ILE A 7 6.89 -0.73 -7.73
N THR A 8 7.34 0.17 -8.61
CA THR A 8 6.41 0.97 -9.42
C THR A 8 5.47 0.07 -10.22
N GLY A 9 4.19 0.44 -10.26
CA GLY A 9 3.16 -0.37 -10.90
C GLY A 9 1.82 -0.29 -10.21
N LEU A 10 0.91 -1.14 -10.65
CA LEU A 10 -0.40 -1.35 -10.03
C LEU A 10 -0.37 -2.62 -9.22
N TRP A 11 -0.92 -2.57 -8.02
CA TRP A 11 -0.93 -3.69 -7.08
C TRP A 11 -2.35 -3.91 -6.58
N GLN A 12 -2.76 -5.16 -6.55
CA GLN A 12 -3.98 -5.63 -5.93
C GLN A 12 -3.70 -5.82 -4.44
N GLU A 13 -4.41 -5.06 -3.63
CA GLU A 13 -4.53 -5.26 -2.20
C GLU A 13 -5.82 -6.07 -1.95
N TYR A 14 -5.84 -6.86 -0.88
CA TYR A 14 -6.86 -7.86 -0.63
C TYR A 14 -7.39 -7.71 0.79
N ASP A 15 -8.72 -7.70 0.90
CA ASP A 15 -9.41 -7.77 2.17
C ASP A 15 -9.07 -9.10 2.87
N ASP A 16 -8.49 -9.00 4.07
CA ASP A 16 -7.97 -10.14 4.84
C ASP A 16 -9.08 -11.10 5.31
N ASP A 17 -10.30 -10.60 5.48
CA ASP A 17 -11.46 -11.39 5.95
C ASP A 17 -12.07 -12.24 4.83
N THR A 18 -12.12 -11.72 3.60
CA THR A 18 -12.81 -12.29 2.45
C THR A 18 -11.87 -12.87 1.41
N GLY A 19 -10.59 -12.45 1.39
CA GLY A 19 -9.58 -12.81 0.40
C GLY A 19 -9.85 -12.25 -1.00
N LYS A 20 -10.74 -11.27 -1.14
CA LYS A 20 -11.06 -10.62 -2.41
C LYS A 20 -10.24 -9.35 -2.57
N VAL A 21 -10.03 -8.94 -3.82
CA VAL A 21 -9.38 -7.65 -4.09
C VAL A 21 -10.27 -6.54 -3.56
N ASP A 22 -9.72 -5.70 -2.70
CA ASP A 22 -10.44 -4.54 -2.14
C ASP A 22 -10.04 -3.25 -2.86
N ALA A 23 -8.73 -3.03 -3.06
CA ALA A 23 -8.25 -1.89 -3.84
C ALA A 23 -7.16 -2.23 -4.87
N LEU A 24 -7.02 -1.35 -5.86
CA LEU A 24 -5.84 -1.25 -6.71
C LEU A 24 -4.99 -0.06 -6.28
N ILE A 25 -3.76 -0.33 -5.86
CA ILE A 25 -2.81 0.68 -5.38
C ILE A 25 -1.77 0.95 -6.46
N ARG A 26 -1.68 2.20 -6.92
CA ARG A 26 -0.61 2.64 -7.81
C ARG A 26 0.58 3.09 -6.97
N ILE A 27 1.71 2.40 -7.12
CA ILE A 27 3.00 2.84 -6.61
C ILE A 27 3.77 3.58 -7.71
N SER A 28 4.29 4.76 -7.38
CA SER A 28 5.10 5.58 -8.26
C SER A 28 6.38 6.05 -7.58
N ARG A 29 7.41 6.38 -8.37
CA ARG A 29 8.69 6.90 -7.89
C ARG A 29 8.73 8.42 -8.08
N LYS A 30 9.05 9.14 -7.01
CA LYS A 30 9.21 10.59 -6.99
C LYS A 30 10.58 11.02 -7.50
N ALA A 31 10.73 12.30 -7.82
CA ALA A 31 11.98 12.89 -8.29
C ALA A 31 13.13 12.80 -7.25
N ASP A 32 12.79 12.72 -5.96
CA ASP A 32 13.74 12.53 -4.85
C ASP A 32 14.16 11.06 -4.64
N ASN A 33 13.74 10.15 -5.52
CA ASN A 33 13.94 8.70 -5.45
C ASN A 33 13.20 7.97 -4.32
N THR A 34 12.30 8.64 -3.61
CA THR A 34 11.33 7.96 -2.74
C THR A 34 10.16 7.42 -3.55
N TYR A 35 9.41 6.49 -2.97
CA TYR A 35 8.20 5.92 -3.56
C TYR A 35 6.98 6.32 -2.74
N GLU A 36 5.86 6.51 -3.42
CA GLU A 36 4.56 6.73 -2.81
C GLU A 36 3.50 5.88 -3.50
N GLY A 37 2.45 5.55 -2.76
CA GLY A 37 1.33 4.74 -3.22
C GLY A 37 0.00 5.42 -2.93
N ALA A 38 -0.91 5.36 -3.90
CA ALA A 38 -2.26 5.89 -3.76
C ALA A 38 -3.29 4.89 -4.31
N ILE A 39 -4.51 4.95 -3.76
CA ILE A 39 -5.63 4.14 -4.23
C ILE A 39 -6.03 4.62 -5.63
N GLU A 40 -5.75 3.82 -6.65
CA GLU A 40 -6.14 4.06 -8.04
C GLU A 40 -7.57 3.60 -8.32
N LYS A 41 -8.04 2.58 -7.61
CA LYS A 41 -9.41 2.08 -7.72
C LYS A 41 -9.84 1.37 -6.43
N VAL A 42 -11.08 1.62 -6.01
CA VAL A 42 -11.79 0.79 -5.02
C VAL A 42 -12.61 -0.25 -5.78
N VAL A 43 -12.54 -1.51 -5.34
CA VAL A 43 -13.25 -2.63 -5.97
C VAL A 43 -14.54 -2.89 -5.20
N GLU A 44 -15.66 -2.63 -5.86
CA GLU A 44 -16.98 -2.90 -5.28
C GLU A 44 -17.21 -4.39 -5.06
N GLN A 45 -17.53 -4.76 -3.82
CA GLN A 45 -17.90 -6.12 -3.47
C GLN A 45 -19.43 -6.28 -3.49
N PRO A 46 -20.00 -7.31 -4.15
CA PRO A 46 -21.44 -7.51 -4.19
C PRO A 46 -22.05 -7.64 -2.80
N GLY A 47 -22.95 -6.71 -2.43
CA GLY A 47 -23.66 -6.72 -1.16
C GLY A 47 -22.90 -6.07 0.01
N ILE A 48 -21.70 -5.55 -0.22
CA ILE A 48 -20.92 -4.79 0.77
C ILE A 48 -20.73 -3.37 0.20
N PRO A 49 -21.27 -2.33 0.85
CA PRO A 49 -20.99 -0.96 0.44
C PRO A 49 -19.50 -0.68 0.54
N SER A 50 -18.86 -0.27 -0.55
CA SER A 50 -17.48 0.21 -0.50
C SER A 50 -17.43 1.58 0.18
N GLU A 51 -16.41 1.78 1.03
CA GLU A 51 -16.15 3.11 1.56
C GLU A 51 -15.73 4.06 0.44
N THR A 52 -16.37 5.23 0.41
CA THR A 52 -16.07 6.26 -0.62
C THR A 52 -15.14 7.34 -0.08
N GLU A 53 -15.03 7.43 1.23
CA GLU A 53 -14.22 8.40 1.98
C GLU A 53 -13.60 7.71 3.20
N CYS A 54 -12.42 8.14 3.64
CA CYS A 54 -11.79 7.58 4.84
C CYS A 54 -12.46 8.14 6.10
N SER A 55 -13.49 7.44 6.58
CA SER A 55 -14.30 7.86 7.74
C SER A 55 -13.56 7.68 9.07
N HIS A 56 -12.63 6.73 9.14
CA HIS A 56 -11.82 6.45 10.33
C HIS A 56 -10.57 7.35 10.43
N CYS A 57 -10.14 7.98 9.33
CA CYS A 57 -9.02 8.89 9.29
C CYS A 57 -9.24 10.13 10.18
N THR A 58 -8.16 10.78 10.59
CA THR A 58 -8.22 12.01 11.41
C THR A 58 -7.54 13.20 10.74
N GLY A 59 -7.84 14.40 11.22
CA GLY A 59 -7.27 15.64 10.68
C GLY A 59 -7.69 15.88 9.23
N GLU A 60 -6.73 16.31 8.40
CA GLU A 60 -6.96 16.62 6.98
C GLU A 60 -7.31 15.38 6.13
N LEU A 61 -7.13 14.17 6.67
CA LEU A 61 -7.44 12.91 5.96
C LEU A 61 -8.87 12.43 6.25
N HIS A 62 -9.54 12.97 7.27
CA HIS A 62 -10.93 12.60 7.59
C HIS A 62 -11.87 13.02 6.46
N ASN A 63 -12.72 12.10 6.01
CA ASN A 63 -13.63 12.26 4.87
C ASN A 63 -12.91 12.60 3.55
N HIS A 64 -11.60 12.33 3.45
CA HIS A 64 -10.93 12.42 2.18
C HIS A 64 -11.43 11.29 1.26
N PRO A 65 -11.72 11.55 -0.02
CA PRO A 65 -12.13 10.50 -0.96
C PRO A 65 -11.11 9.36 -0.99
N MET A 66 -11.59 8.11 -0.97
CA MET A 66 -10.74 6.92 -1.07
C MET A 66 -10.00 6.90 -2.40
N LEU A 67 -10.68 7.23 -3.49
CA LEU A 67 -10.04 7.37 -4.81
C LEU A 67 -9.00 8.50 -4.80
N GLY A 68 -7.75 8.14 -5.08
CA GLY A 68 -6.62 9.06 -5.07
C GLY A 68 -6.03 9.32 -3.69
N LEU A 69 -6.57 8.73 -2.63
CA LEU A 69 -5.99 8.83 -1.28
C LEU A 69 -4.58 8.24 -1.30
N ARG A 70 -3.59 9.05 -0.92
CA ARG A 70 -2.22 8.58 -0.75
C ARG A 70 -2.13 7.80 0.56
N ILE A 71 -1.90 6.50 0.44
CA ILE A 71 -1.79 5.59 1.58
C ILE A 71 -0.35 5.23 1.91
N LEU A 72 0.60 5.35 0.98
CA LEU A 72 2.01 4.98 1.21
C LEU A 72 2.91 6.16 0.84
N TRP A 73 3.89 6.49 1.68
CA TRP A 73 4.86 7.56 1.38
C TRP A 73 6.20 7.36 2.08
N GLY A 74 7.21 8.13 1.66
CA GLY A 74 8.55 8.13 2.27
C GLY A 74 9.39 6.89 1.99
N MET A 75 8.84 5.94 1.23
CA MET A 75 9.45 4.63 1.02
C MET A 75 10.75 4.75 0.23
N LYS A 76 11.82 4.07 0.67
CA LYS A 76 13.13 4.12 0.02
C LYS A 76 13.60 2.72 -0.30
N ARG A 77 14.22 2.58 -1.47
CA ARG A 77 14.87 1.32 -1.87
C ARG A 77 16.15 1.14 -1.03
N HIS A 78 16.19 0.09 -0.20
CA HIS A 78 17.37 -0.29 0.57
C HIS A 78 18.30 -1.18 -0.26
N ASP A 79 17.74 -2.17 -0.95
CA ASP A 79 18.48 -3.04 -1.87
C ASP A 79 17.67 -3.40 -3.14
N LYS A 80 18.00 -4.52 -3.80
CA LYS A 80 17.29 -4.93 -5.03
C LYS A 80 15.81 -5.26 -4.79
N LEU A 81 15.47 -5.79 -3.61
CA LEU A 81 14.15 -6.34 -3.29
C LEU A 81 13.52 -5.71 -2.04
N HIS A 82 14.29 -5.05 -1.18
CA HIS A 82 13.80 -4.47 0.07
C HIS A 82 13.68 -2.95 0.00
N TYR A 83 12.58 -2.45 0.57
CA TYR A 83 12.25 -1.04 0.70
C TYR A 83 11.81 -0.75 2.14
N GLU A 84 12.29 0.36 2.69
CA GLU A 84 12.17 0.71 4.11
C GLU A 84 11.94 2.22 4.29
N ASP A 85 11.90 2.68 5.55
CA ASP A 85 11.73 4.08 5.99
C ASP A 85 10.40 4.76 5.68
N GLY A 86 9.46 4.09 5.01
CA GLY A 86 8.18 4.71 4.69
C GLY A 86 7.12 4.47 5.75
N GLU A 87 5.99 5.11 5.51
CA GLU A 87 4.80 5.05 6.34
C GLU A 87 3.62 4.64 5.47
N ILE A 88 2.67 3.92 6.08
CA ILE A 88 1.42 3.51 5.44
C ILE A 88 0.23 3.91 6.31
N LEU A 89 -0.77 4.53 5.69
CA LEU A 89 -2.10 4.76 6.25
C LEU A 89 -2.94 3.53 6.00
N ASP A 90 -3.51 2.97 7.06
CA ASP A 90 -4.60 2.01 7.02
C ASP A 90 -5.93 2.78 7.06
N PRO A 91 -6.73 2.81 5.97
CA PRO A 91 -8.00 3.52 5.95
C PRO A 91 -9.07 2.90 6.85
N ASP A 92 -8.98 1.61 7.18
CA ASP A 92 -10.00 0.87 7.95
C ASP A 92 -9.95 1.25 9.43
N ASP A 93 -8.77 1.59 9.94
CA ASP A 93 -8.59 2.05 11.31
C ASP A 93 -8.10 3.51 11.45
N GLY A 94 -7.81 4.15 10.32
CA GLY A 94 -7.38 5.53 10.21
C GLY A 94 -5.98 5.81 10.77
N LYS A 95 -5.19 4.77 11.08
CA LYS A 95 -3.87 4.92 11.69
C LYS A 95 -2.74 4.85 10.67
N ILE A 96 -1.64 5.47 11.05
CA ILE A 96 -0.40 5.48 10.28
C ILE A 96 0.60 4.56 10.96
N TYR A 97 1.19 3.66 10.17
CA TYR A 97 2.17 2.68 10.59
C TYR A 97 3.50 2.92 9.87
N HIS A 98 4.62 2.53 10.51
CA HIS A 98 5.87 2.37 9.76
C HIS A 98 5.71 1.20 8.82
N CYS A 99 6.32 1.28 7.64
CA CYS A 99 6.14 0.32 6.58
C CYS A 99 7.48 -0.15 6.01
N SER A 100 7.56 -1.45 5.71
CA SER A 100 8.58 -2.00 4.84
C SER A 100 7.93 -2.85 3.76
N ILE A 101 8.59 -2.93 2.60
CA ILE A 101 8.10 -3.68 1.45
C ILE A 101 9.21 -4.60 0.95
N ARG A 102 8.86 -5.87 0.71
CA ARG A 102 9.72 -6.84 0.04
C ARG A 102 9.10 -7.27 -1.28
N LEU A 103 9.82 -7.00 -2.38
CA LEU A 103 9.48 -7.45 -3.73
C LEU A 103 9.95 -8.90 -3.93
N SER A 104 9.10 -9.74 -4.52
CA SER A 104 9.48 -11.09 -4.94
C SER A 104 10.50 -11.06 -6.08
N GLU A 105 11.31 -12.12 -6.22
CA GLU A 105 12.34 -12.19 -7.26
C GLU A 105 11.76 -12.13 -8.68
N ASP A 106 10.55 -12.67 -8.88
CA ASP A 106 9.82 -12.60 -10.15
C ASP A 106 9.11 -11.27 -10.38
N GLY A 107 9.15 -10.36 -9.39
CA GLY A 107 8.56 -9.03 -9.44
C GLY A 107 7.03 -9.01 -9.37
N LYS A 108 6.37 -10.14 -9.08
CA LYS A 108 4.90 -10.28 -9.13
C LYS A 108 4.19 -10.04 -7.81
N THR A 109 4.92 -10.01 -6.70
CA THR A 109 4.34 -9.94 -5.37
C THR A 109 5.08 -8.94 -4.49
N LEU A 110 4.34 -8.19 -3.69
CA LEU A 110 4.88 -7.44 -2.56
C LEU A 110 4.42 -8.12 -1.27
N GLN A 111 5.35 -8.27 -0.34
CA GLN A 111 5.00 -8.38 1.07
C GLN A 111 5.10 -6.99 1.67
N VAL A 112 3.97 -6.42 2.07
CA VAL A 112 3.85 -5.11 2.71
C VAL A 112 3.71 -5.33 4.20
N THR A 113 4.58 -4.76 5.02
CA THR A 113 4.57 -4.99 6.47
C THR A 113 4.42 -3.67 7.22
N GLY A 114 3.32 -3.51 7.95
CA GLY A 114 3.05 -2.40 8.84
C GLY A 114 3.47 -2.72 10.28
N PHE A 115 4.14 -1.80 10.98
CA PHE A 115 4.56 -2.00 12.38
C PHE A 115 4.52 -0.70 13.19
N ILE A 116 4.33 -0.84 14.50
CA ILE A 116 4.29 0.28 15.46
C ILE A 116 5.70 0.50 16.04
N ASN A 117 6.39 1.54 15.59
CA ASN A 117 7.70 1.99 16.07
C ASN A 117 8.73 0.84 16.25
N PHE A 118 9.29 0.68 17.46
CA PHE A 118 10.34 -0.29 17.79
C PHE A 118 9.80 -1.69 18.13
N SER A 119 8.50 -1.93 17.96
CA SER A 119 7.89 -3.22 18.27
C SER A 119 8.07 -4.20 17.10
N TRP A 120 8.41 -5.44 17.42
CA TRP A 120 8.36 -6.56 16.46
C TRP A 120 6.92 -7.02 16.16
N ILE A 121 5.92 -6.38 16.76
CA ILE A 121 4.50 -6.62 16.48
C ILE A 121 4.15 -5.81 15.23
N GLY A 122 4.14 -6.49 14.09
CA GLY A 122 3.69 -5.96 12.81
C GLY A 122 2.77 -6.95 12.11
N GLN A 123 1.99 -6.46 11.16
CA GLN A 123 1.14 -7.25 10.29
C GLN A 123 1.70 -7.21 8.87
N SER A 124 1.65 -8.33 8.16
CA SER A 124 2.11 -8.42 6.78
C SER A 124 0.95 -8.81 5.87
N GLU A 125 0.82 -8.07 4.78
CA GLU A 125 -0.10 -8.37 3.69
C GLU A 125 0.66 -8.73 2.43
N ILE A 126 0.00 -9.46 1.55
CA ILE A 126 0.54 -9.87 0.26
C ILE A 126 -0.23 -9.17 -0.85
N TRP A 127 0.42 -8.22 -1.52
CA TRP A 127 -0.14 -7.56 -2.69
C TRP A 127 0.36 -8.23 -3.97
N ARG A 128 -0.50 -8.34 -4.97
CA ARG A 128 -0.17 -8.96 -6.27
C ARG A 128 -0.14 -7.92 -7.37
N ARG A 129 0.84 -8.00 -8.26
CA ARG A 129 0.93 -7.07 -9.37
C ARG A 129 -0.30 -7.25 -10.27
N SER A 130 -1.01 -6.16 -10.55
CA SER A 130 -2.07 -6.16 -11.57
C SER A 130 -1.42 -6.03 -12.94
N GLU A 131 -1.77 -6.93 -13.86
CA GLU A 131 -1.33 -6.93 -15.26
C GLU A 131 -1.86 -5.72 -16.05
#